data_AF-A0AAV6C005-F1
#
_entry.id   AF-A0AAV6C005-F1
#
_cell.length_a   1.000
_cell.length_b   1.000
_cell.length_c   1.000
_cell.angle_alpha   90.00
_cell.angle_beta   90.00
_cell.angle_gamma   90.00
#
_symmetry.space_group_name_H-M   'P 1'
#
loop_
_entity.id
_entity.type
_entity.pdbx_description
1 polymer ?
#
loop_
_entity_poly.entity_id
_entity_poly.type
_entity_poly.pdbx_seq_one_letter_code
_entity_poly.pdbx_strand_id
1 'polypeptide(L)'
;PMEEWTPYAHIEPPHLHGFLISKQGQFLLTPLPGGRTRLEGTTWYQHTMWPRAYWQLWSDGIIHHIHLRVLRHIQERAELN
;
A
#
# COMPACT_ATOMS: atom_id res chain seq x y z
N PRO A 1 -7.68 -17.65 16.63
CA PRO A 1 -7.60 -16.40 17.43
C PRO A 1 -6.17 -16.17 17.90
N MET A 2 -5.62 -14.96 17.74
CA MET A 2 -4.28 -14.64 18.27
C MET A 2 -4.40 -14.17 19.72
N GLU A 3 -3.51 -14.67 20.58
CA GLU A 3 -3.47 -14.38 22.01
C GLU A 3 -2.19 -13.62 22.33
N GLU A 4 -2.32 -12.46 22.96
CA GLU A 4 -1.21 -11.54 23.23
C GLU A 4 -0.69 -11.78 24.66
N TRP A 5 0.58 -12.20 24.78
CA TRP A 5 1.21 -12.48 26.07
C TRP A 5 1.91 -11.23 26.61
N THR A 6 1.13 -10.33 27.24
CA THR A 6 1.69 -9.18 27.99
C THR A 6 1.31 -9.25 29.47
N PRO A 7 2.16 -8.74 30.38
CA PRO A 7 1.91 -8.78 31.83
C PRO A 7 0.86 -7.76 32.32
N TYR A 8 0.25 -6.97 31.43
CA TYR A 8 -0.79 -6.01 31.78
C TYR A 8 -2.16 -6.65 31.62
N ALA A 9 -2.84 -6.89 32.74
CA ALA A 9 -4.15 -7.53 32.77
C ALA A 9 -5.20 -6.65 32.05
N HIS A 10 -5.67 -7.12 30.90
CA HIS A 10 -6.68 -6.49 30.06
C HIS A 10 -6.27 -5.17 29.40
N ILE A 11 -5.46 -5.30 28.35
CA ILE A 11 -5.50 -4.35 27.25
C ILE A 11 -6.43 -4.99 26.22
N GLU A 12 -7.63 -4.45 25.98
CA GLU A 12 -8.33 -4.68 24.72
C GLU A 12 -7.66 -3.77 23.70
N PRO A 13 -6.65 -4.22 22.94
CA PRO A 13 -5.87 -3.26 22.21
C PRO A 13 -6.75 -2.89 21.00
N PRO A 14 -6.97 -1.61 20.69
CA PRO A 14 -7.78 -1.19 19.54
C PRO A 14 -7.22 -1.66 18.17
N HIS A 15 -6.11 -2.42 18.20
CA HIS A 15 -5.17 -2.83 17.16
C HIS A 15 -5.69 -3.66 15.97
N LEU A 16 -7.01 -3.83 15.78
CA LEU A 16 -7.56 -4.57 14.63
C LEU A 16 -8.43 -3.78 13.66
N HIS A 17 -8.85 -2.54 13.97
CA HIS A 17 -9.67 -1.74 13.07
C HIS A 17 -9.06 -0.35 12.83
N GLY A 18 -8.73 -0.04 11.56
CA GLY A 18 -8.38 1.33 11.12
C GLY A 18 -6.89 1.66 10.98
N PHE A 19 -5.99 0.66 11.05
CA PHE A 19 -4.53 0.90 11.04
C PHE A 19 -3.96 1.34 9.71
N LEU A 20 -4.57 0.92 8.61
CA LEU A 20 -4.20 1.33 7.25
C LEU A 20 -5.48 1.48 6.43
N ILE A 21 -5.84 2.73 6.14
CA ILE A 21 -7.03 3.09 5.39
C ILE A 21 -6.57 3.59 4.03
N SER A 22 -6.81 2.81 2.98
CA SER A 22 -6.65 3.29 1.61
C SER A 22 -7.73 4.33 1.33
N LYS A 23 -7.33 5.56 1.00
CA LYS A 23 -8.23 6.68 0.75
C LYS A 23 -8.59 6.77 -0.72
N GLN A 24 -7.61 6.61 -1.59
CA GLN A 24 -7.77 6.78 -3.02
C GLN A 24 -6.62 6.11 -3.77
N GLY A 25 -6.88 5.65 -4.99
CA GLY A 25 -5.87 5.28 -5.97
C GLY A 25 -6.08 6.05 -7.28
N GLN A 26 -5.01 6.28 -8.02
CA GLN A 26 -5.03 6.92 -9.34
C GLN A 26 -4.04 6.22 -10.27
N PHE A 27 -4.46 6.06 -11.52
CA PHE A 27 -3.61 5.71 -12.65
C PHE A 27 -3.59 6.86 -13.64
N LEU A 28 -2.43 7.44 -13.87
CA LEU A 28 -2.22 8.48 -14.88
C LEU A 28 -1.54 7.85 -16.10
N LEU A 29 -2.16 8.04 -17.27
CA LEU A 29 -1.64 7.59 -18.55
C LEU A 29 -1.11 8.81 -19.31
N THR A 30 0.19 8.80 -19.60
CA THR A 30 0.84 9.86 -20.40
C THR A 30 1.33 9.27 -21.72
N PRO A 31 0.89 9.78 -22.88
CA PRO A 31 1.39 9.31 -24.17
C PRO A 31 2.89 9.62 -24.31
N LEU A 32 3.63 8.69 -24.89
CA LEU A 32 5.05 8.81 -25.21
C LEU A 32 5.27 8.65 -26.73
N PRO A 33 6.37 9.20 -27.28
CA PRO A 33 6.73 8.99 -28.68
C PRO A 33 6.85 7.50 -29.03
N GLY A 34 6.42 7.17 -30.25
CA GLY A 34 6.42 5.81 -30.78
C GLY A 34 5.21 4.97 -30.35
N GLY A 35 4.07 5.60 -30.06
CA GLY A 35 2.83 4.89 -29.70
C GLY A 35 2.86 4.23 -28.31
N ARG A 36 3.85 4.59 -27.48
CA ARG A 36 4.01 4.06 -26.13
C ARG A 36 3.19 4.89 -25.13
N THR A 37 2.91 4.32 -23.97
CA THR A 37 2.21 5.01 -22.88
C THR A 37 2.96 4.80 -21.58
N ARG A 38 3.23 5.89 -20.85
CA ARG A 38 3.71 5.83 -19.47
C ARG A 38 2.51 5.71 -18.54
N LEU A 39 2.52 4.70 -17.69
CA LEU A 39 1.55 4.52 -16.62
C LEU A 39 2.20 4.90 -15.28
N GLU A 40 1.58 5.83 -14.55
CA GLU A 40 1.99 6.23 -13.21
C GLU A 40 0.87 5.89 -12.21
N GLY A 41 1.22 5.20 -11.12
CA GLY A 41 0.29 4.81 -10.07
C GLY A 41 0.51 5.59 -8.78
N THR A 42 -0.52 6.27 -8.29
CA THR A 42 -0.49 7.01 -7.01
C THR A 42 -1.56 6.46 -6.08
N THR A 43 -1.22 6.23 -4.81
CA THR A 43 -2.19 5.82 -3.77
C THR A 43 -2.01 6.69 -2.55
N TRP A 44 -3.13 7.17 -2.04
CA TRP A 44 -3.21 7.91 -0.80
C TRP A 44 -3.73 6.97 0.27
N TYR A 45 -2.99 6.84 1.36
CA TYR A 45 -3.39 6.03 2.51
C TYR A 45 -3.18 6.85 3.79
N GLN A 46 -3.90 6.45 4.82
CA GLN A 46 -3.72 6.95 6.17
C GLN A 46 -3.38 5.76 7.07
N HIS A 47 -2.38 5.93 7.93
CA HIS A 47 -2.09 4.97 8.98
C HIS A 47 -2.14 5.64 10.35
N THR A 48 -2.68 4.96 11.35
CA THR A 48 -2.81 5.46 12.74
C THR A 48 -1.93 4.67 13.72
N MET A 49 -1.00 3.86 13.20
CA MET A 49 -0.12 2.99 13.98
C MET A 49 0.96 3.78 14.73
N TRP A 50 1.17 3.44 16.01
CA TRP A 50 2.23 3.96 16.87
C TRP A 50 3.24 2.85 17.22
N PRO A 51 4.56 3.15 17.34
CA PRO A 51 5.21 4.43 17.03
C PRO A 51 5.21 4.75 15.53
N ARG A 52 4.83 5.99 15.19
CA ARG A 52 4.55 6.40 13.80
C ARG A 52 5.69 6.11 12.84
N ALA A 53 6.93 6.50 13.20
CA ALA A 53 8.07 6.37 12.30
C ALA A 53 8.40 4.91 11.93
N TYR A 54 8.32 3.99 12.91
CA TYR A 54 8.56 2.57 12.67
C TYR A 54 7.53 2.02 11.68
N TRP A 55 6.24 2.22 11.96
CA TRP A 55 5.18 1.68 11.13
C TRP A 55 5.06 2.36 9.77
N GLN A 56 5.47 3.63 9.66
CA GLN A 56 5.54 4.33 8.39
C GLN A 56 6.54 3.63 7.46
N LEU A 57 7.77 3.38 7.91
CA LEU A 57 8.79 2.70 7.09
C LEU A 57 8.30 1.34 6.54
N TRP A 58 7.65 0.54 7.39
CA TRP A 58 7.09 -0.75 6.97
C TRP A 58 5.90 -0.59 6.03
N SER A 59 4.97 0.32 6.32
CA SER A 59 3.78 0.55 5.48
C SER A 59 4.19 1.04 4.09
N ASP A 60 5.11 2.00 4.03
CA ASP A 60 5.64 2.57 2.79
C ASP A 60 6.28 1.47 1.93
N GLY A 61 7.10 0.60 2.54
CA GLY A 61 7.72 -0.53 1.85
C GLY A 61 6.71 -1.53 1.28
N ILE A 62 5.73 -1.94 2.08
CA ILE A 62 4.70 -2.89 1.65
C ILE A 62 3.84 -2.30 0.53
N ILE A 63 3.35 -1.07 0.70
CA ILE A 63 2.52 -0.38 -0.31
C ILE A 63 3.31 -0.21 -1.61
N HIS A 64 4.58 0.17 -1.53
CA HIS A 64 5.44 0.31 -2.70
C HIS A 64 5.61 -1.01 -3.45
N HIS A 65 5.85 -2.12 -2.75
CA HIS A 65 5.95 -3.44 -3.37
C HIS A 65 4.65 -3.87 -4.07
N ILE A 66 3.50 -3.64 -3.44
CA ILE A 66 2.18 -3.92 -4.03
C ILE A 66 1.99 -3.09 -5.30
N HIS A 67 2.30 -1.80 -5.25
CA HIS A 67 2.24 -0.91 -6.42
C HIS A 67 3.07 -1.41 -7.59
N LEU A 68 4.34 -1.74 -7.33
CA LEU A 68 5.23 -2.22 -8.39
C LEU A 68 4.73 -3.53 -9.00
N ARG A 69 4.18 -4.44 -8.19
CA ARG A 69 3.59 -5.68 -8.68
C ARG A 69 2.42 -5.40 -9.62
N VAL A 70 1.51 -4.51 -9.24
CA VAL A 70 0.33 -4.16 -10.06
C VAL A 70 0.76 -3.48 -11.36
N LEU A 71 1.64 -2.49 -11.29
CA LEU A 71 2.10 -1.75 -12.49
C LEU A 71 2.83 -2.67 -13.47
N ARG A 72 3.70 -3.55 -12.97
CA ARG A 72 4.39 -4.55 -13.80
C ARG A 72 3.42 -5.50 -14.45
N HIS A 73 2.42 -5.98 -13.70
CA HIS A 73 1.41 -6.86 -14.26
C HIS A 73 0.59 -6.18 -15.36
N ILE A 74 0.21 -4.92 -15.18
CA ILE A 74 -0.49 -4.16 -16.23
C ILE A 74 0.40 -4.04 -17.47
N GLN A 75 1.69 -3.71 -17.28
CA GLN A 75 2.65 -3.61 -18.38
C GLN A 75 2.73 -4.94 -19.16
N GLU A 76 2.97 -6.05 -18.47
CA GLU A 76 3.04 -7.39 -19.08
C GLU A 76 1.77 -7.70 -19.87
N ARG A 77 0.58 -7.45 -19.30
CA ARG A 77 -0.70 -7.75 -19.96
C ARG A 77 -0.99 -6.83 -21.16
N ALA A 78 -0.52 -5.58 -21.13
CA ALA A 78 -0.73 -4.63 -22.21
C ALA A 78 0.25 -4.85 -23.38
N GLU A 79 1.48 -5.26 -23.09
CA GLU A 79 2.54 -5.45 -24.10
C GLU A 79 2.55 -6.88 -24.70
N LEU A 80 1.86 -7.84 -24.09
CA LEU A 80 1.70 -9.21 -24.61
C LEU A 80 0.64 -9.35 -25.72
N ASN A 81 -0.08 -8.29 -26.07
CA ASN A 81 -0.99 -8.25 -27.23
C ASN A 81 -0.32 -7.56 -28.42
#